data_AF-A0A4Y7QI42-F1
#
_entry.id   AF-A0A4Y7QI42-F1
#
_cell.length_a   1.000
_cell.length_b   1.000
_cell.length_c   1.000
_cell.angle_alpha   90.00
_cell.angle_beta   90.00
_cell.angle_gamma   90.00
#
_symmetry.space_group_name_H-M   'P 1'
#
loop_
_entity.id
_entity.type
_entity.pdbx_description
1 polymer ?
#
loop_
_entity_poly.entity_id
_entity_poly.type
_entity_poly.pdbx_seq_one_letter_code
_entity_poly.pdbx_strand_id
1 'polypeptide(L)'
;MTPSLPTELLKAIFRYATEAGVDPSLAVTDAKSDWFAKFEEDNLGTMATKIALTRVSRRFRRISLEFLFEFVSIDKADQAVPLVALMKKQASTTAPGPREWIKFLCVRCSNTRLVIKIIRLCRSLRGFSWYPTTPSTRREIEEAAQDELINNIPVNIRYLHWNAVLNQASTFSVFLHKASASLQILSIRGIMRNPASGLPFSHLSFPSLTHFQVEDMYPFRWLDT
;
A
#
# COMPACT_ATOMS: atom_id res chain seq x y z
N MET A 1 -18.38 -12.54 -39.05
CA MET A 1 -17.99 -11.64 -37.94
C MET A 1 -17.77 -12.50 -36.71
N THR A 2 -16.58 -12.49 -36.10
CA THR A 2 -16.37 -13.17 -34.82
C THR A 2 -17.02 -12.34 -33.71
N PRO A 3 -18.01 -12.87 -32.97
CA PRO A 3 -18.60 -12.14 -31.86
C PRO A 3 -17.51 -11.85 -30.82
N SER A 4 -17.38 -10.59 -30.41
CA SER A 4 -16.42 -10.18 -29.40
C SER A 4 -17.16 -9.89 -28.10
N LEU A 5 -16.65 -10.43 -26.98
CA LEU A 5 -17.21 -10.14 -25.67
C LEU A 5 -17.17 -8.62 -25.37
N PRO A 6 -18.20 -8.06 -24.73
CA PRO A 6 -18.17 -6.73 -24.12
C PRO A 6 -16.97 -6.52 -23.20
N THR A 7 -16.48 -5.28 -23.10
CA THR A 7 -15.30 -4.94 -22.32
C THR A 7 -15.51 -5.18 -20.83
N GLU A 8 -16.73 -4.97 -20.35
CA GLU A 8 -17.18 -5.12 -18.98
C GLU A 8 -17.14 -6.60 -18.58
N LEU A 9 -17.58 -7.49 -19.46
CA LEU A 9 -17.46 -8.93 -19.27
C LEU A 9 -16.01 -9.39 -19.27
N LEU A 10 -15.16 -8.86 -20.16
CA LEU A 10 -13.72 -9.13 -20.13
C LEU A 10 -13.07 -8.66 -18.83
N LYS A 11 -13.45 -7.48 -18.31
CA LYS A 11 -12.98 -7.00 -17.00
C LYS A 11 -13.39 -7.92 -15.86
N ALA A 12 -14.62 -8.41 -15.87
CA ALA A 12 -15.09 -9.36 -14.85
C ALA A 12 -14.31 -10.68 -14.92
N ILE A 13 -14.10 -11.23 -16.11
CA ILE A 13 -13.31 -12.44 -16.32
C ILE A 13 -11.86 -12.24 -15.87
N PHE A 14 -11.23 -11.13 -16.23
CA PHE A 14 -9.85 -10.85 -15.83
C PHE A 14 -9.74 -10.69 -14.33
N ARG A 15 -10.67 -9.96 -13.70
CA ARG A 15 -10.71 -9.82 -12.25
C ARG A 15 -10.72 -11.18 -11.56
N TYR A 16 -11.61 -12.07 -11.98
CA TYR A 16 -11.71 -13.42 -11.41
C TYR A 16 -10.43 -14.25 -11.67
N ALA A 17 -9.88 -14.18 -12.89
CA ALA A 17 -8.66 -14.91 -13.24
C ALA A 17 -7.40 -14.39 -12.54
N THR A 18 -7.40 -13.14 -12.10
CA THR A 18 -6.27 -12.49 -11.43
C THR A 18 -6.55 -12.19 -9.96
N GLU A 19 -7.62 -12.76 -9.41
CA GLU A 19 -8.03 -12.52 -8.04
C GLU A 19 -7.01 -13.13 -7.08
N ALA A 20 -6.45 -12.30 -6.20
CA ALA A 20 -5.49 -12.73 -5.20
C ALA A 20 -6.16 -13.32 -3.95
N GLY A 21 -7.33 -13.97 -4.09
CA GLY A 21 -8.08 -14.68 -3.04
C GLY A 21 -8.58 -13.85 -1.85
N VAL A 22 -8.12 -12.61 -1.71
CA VAL A 22 -8.44 -11.73 -0.61
C VAL A 22 -9.27 -10.60 -1.19
N ASP A 23 -10.58 -10.76 -1.18
CA ASP A 23 -11.44 -9.58 -1.27
C ASP A 23 -11.09 -8.73 -0.04
N PRO A 24 -10.54 -7.52 -0.24
CA PRO A 24 -10.15 -6.67 0.88
C PRO A 24 -11.35 -6.33 1.79
N SER A 25 -12.59 -6.53 1.30
CA SER A 25 -13.83 -6.40 2.06
C SER A 25 -14.29 -7.67 2.80
N LEU A 26 -13.85 -8.87 2.40
CA LEU A 26 -14.25 -10.15 3.02
C LEU A 26 -13.17 -10.76 3.92
N ALA A 27 -11.93 -10.29 3.85
CA ALA A 27 -10.80 -10.81 4.62
C ALA A 27 -10.86 -10.51 6.15
N VAL A 28 -12.07 -10.24 6.65
CA VAL A 28 -12.35 -9.59 7.92
C VAL A 28 -12.64 -10.58 9.05
N THR A 29 -12.75 -11.88 8.77
CA THR A 29 -13.22 -12.85 9.77
C THR A 29 -12.15 -13.77 10.34
N ASP A 30 -10.94 -13.82 9.76
CA ASP A 30 -9.94 -14.82 10.17
C ASP A 30 -8.48 -14.37 9.94
N ALA A 31 -8.24 -13.05 9.97
CA ALA A 31 -6.92 -12.49 9.67
C ALA A 31 -5.90 -12.89 10.76
N LYS A 32 -5.19 -13.99 10.52
CA LYS A 32 -3.90 -14.26 11.17
C LYS A 32 -2.96 -13.06 10.95
N SER A 33 -1.96 -12.97 11.83
CA SER A 33 -0.99 -11.87 12.01
C SER A 33 -0.20 -11.41 10.77
N ASP A 34 -0.50 -11.87 9.56
CA ASP A 34 0.24 -11.50 8.36
C ASP A 34 -0.63 -11.35 7.10
N TRP A 35 -1.79 -10.69 7.24
CA TRP A 35 -2.70 -10.44 6.11
C TRP A 35 -1.99 -9.78 4.92
N PHE A 36 -1.10 -8.81 5.14
CA PHE A 36 -0.39 -8.12 4.07
C PHE A 36 0.61 -9.04 3.35
N ALA A 37 1.34 -9.91 4.05
CA ALA A 37 2.23 -10.86 3.39
C ALA A 37 1.43 -11.89 2.58
N LYS A 38 0.32 -12.41 3.13
CA LYS A 38 -0.55 -13.32 2.38
C LYS A 38 -1.12 -12.65 1.13
N PHE A 39 -1.64 -11.43 1.26
CA PHE A 39 -2.17 -10.66 0.13
C PHE A 39 -1.10 -10.42 -0.95
N GLU A 40 0.13 -10.14 -0.55
CA GLU A 40 1.25 -10.01 -1.49
C GLU A 40 1.59 -11.35 -2.15
N GLU A 41 1.71 -12.42 -1.39
CA GLU A 41 1.99 -13.77 -1.89
C GLU A 41 0.94 -14.19 -2.93
N ASP A 42 -0.35 -14.03 -2.61
CA ASP A 42 -1.45 -14.34 -3.52
C ASP A 42 -1.42 -13.46 -4.79
N ASN A 43 -1.05 -12.17 -4.67
CA ASN A 43 -0.90 -11.28 -5.82
C ASN A 43 0.29 -11.64 -6.71
N LEU A 44 1.39 -12.10 -6.11
CA LEU A 44 2.57 -12.57 -6.82
C LEU A 44 2.29 -13.92 -7.49
N GLY A 45 1.54 -14.81 -6.84
CA GLY A 45 1.10 -16.09 -7.40
C GLY A 45 0.26 -15.93 -8.69
N THR A 46 -0.54 -14.86 -8.78
CA THR A 46 -1.34 -14.53 -9.97
C THR A 46 -0.59 -13.74 -11.04
N MET A 47 0.68 -13.36 -10.81
CA MET A 47 1.45 -12.49 -11.71
C MET A 47 1.67 -13.12 -13.09
N ALA A 48 1.92 -14.43 -13.16
CA ALA A 48 2.07 -15.16 -14.42
C ALA A 48 0.80 -15.03 -15.29
N THR A 49 -0.37 -15.17 -14.68
CA THR A 49 -1.67 -14.99 -15.35
C THR A 49 -1.87 -13.55 -15.81
N LYS A 50 -1.59 -12.56 -14.94
CA LYS A 50 -1.67 -11.12 -15.29
C LYS A 50 -0.79 -10.80 -16.52
N ILE A 51 0.44 -11.31 -16.55
CA ILE A 51 1.37 -11.14 -17.67
C ILE A 51 0.85 -11.84 -18.94
N ALA A 52 0.39 -13.09 -18.82
CA ALA A 52 -0.13 -13.85 -19.95
C ALA A 52 -1.31 -13.13 -20.63
N LEU A 53 -2.25 -12.59 -19.84
CA LEU A 53 -3.38 -11.81 -20.36
C LEU A 53 -2.91 -10.59 -21.16
N THR A 54 -1.83 -9.92 -20.75
CA THR A 54 -1.29 -8.77 -21.50
C THR A 54 -0.73 -9.11 -22.89
N ARG A 55 -0.45 -10.41 -23.16
CA ARG A 55 0.18 -10.88 -24.39
C ARG A 55 -0.80 -11.42 -25.43
N VAL A 56 -2.05 -11.67 -25.05
CA VAL A 56 -3.06 -12.31 -25.93
C VAL A 56 -3.43 -11.42 -27.13
N SER A 57 -3.76 -10.15 -26.89
CA SER A 57 -4.14 -9.21 -27.94
C SER A 57 -3.98 -7.77 -27.48
N ARG A 58 -4.01 -6.79 -28.40
CA ARG A 58 -3.98 -5.36 -28.03
C ARG A 58 -5.14 -4.96 -27.11
N ARG A 59 -6.34 -5.51 -27.35
CA ARG A 59 -7.52 -5.26 -26.53
C ARG A 59 -7.36 -5.85 -25.13
N PHE A 60 -6.91 -7.10 -25.05
CA PHE A 60 -6.62 -7.76 -23.78
C PHE A 60 -5.56 -6.99 -23.01
N ARG A 61 -4.46 -6.60 -23.66
CA ARG A 61 -3.41 -5.77 -23.06
C ARG A 61 -3.98 -4.51 -22.44
N ARG A 62 -4.77 -3.73 -23.18
CA ARG A 62 -5.36 -2.48 -22.67
C ARG A 62 -6.21 -2.68 -21.40
N ILE A 63 -6.98 -3.76 -21.34
CA ILE A 63 -7.84 -4.07 -20.20
C ILE A 63 -7.02 -4.66 -19.04
N SER A 64 -6.07 -5.55 -19.35
CA SER A 64 -5.28 -6.32 -18.36
C SER A 64 -4.28 -5.46 -17.59
N LEU A 65 -3.80 -4.35 -18.17
CA LEU A 65 -2.85 -3.46 -17.50
C LEU A 65 -3.42 -2.89 -16.19
N GLU A 66 -4.73 -2.68 -16.09
CA GLU A 66 -5.39 -2.26 -14.85
C GLU A 66 -5.13 -3.26 -13.71
N PHE A 67 -5.27 -4.55 -13.99
CA PHE A 67 -5.07 -5.65 -13.01
C PHE A 67 -3.60 -5.96 -12.75
N LEU A 68 -2.74 -5.75 -13.76
CA LEU A 68 -1.29 -5.91 -13.61
C LEU A 68 -0.72 -4.87 -12.65
N PHE A 69 -1.17 -3.61 -12.75
CA PHE A 69 -0.69 -2.50 -11.91
C PHE A 69 -1.50 -2.31 -10.62
N GLU A 70 -2.55 -3.10 -10.38
CA GLU A 70 -3.38 -2.98 -9.18
C GLU A 70 -2.57 -3.13 -7.88
N PHE A 71 -1.59 -4.04 -7.90
CA PHE A 71 -0.63 -4.27 -6.83
C PHE A 71 0.79 -4.04 -7.34
N VAL A 72 1.57 -3.25 -6.59
CA VAL A 72 2.98 -2.99 -6.88
C VAL A 72 3.81 -3.26 -5.64
N SER A 73 4.84 -4.09 -5.79
CA SER A 73 5.87 -4.31 -4.78
C SER A 73 7.19 -3.71 -5.24
N ILE A 74 7.87 -2.99 -4.35
CA ILE A 74 9.14 -2.30 -4.60
C ILE A 74 10.16 -2.75 -3.56
N ASP A 75 10.94 -3.76 -3.93
CA ASP A 75 11.98 -4.31 -3.08
C ASP A 75 13.27 -3.48 -3.15
N LYS A 76 13.53 -2.89 -4.32
CA LYS A 76 14.78 -2.18 -4.61
C LYS A 76 14.52 -0.83 -5.28
N ALA A 77 15.40 0.14 -5.04
CA ALA A 77 15.26 1.50 -5.55
C ALA A 77 15.33 1.58 -7.09
N ASP A 78 16.06 0.66 -7.73
CA ASP A 78 16.15 0.52 -9.19
C ASP A 78 14.80 0.14 -9.83
N GLN A 79 13.90 -0.54 -9.12
CA GLN A 79 12.54 -0.84 -9.56
C GLN A 79 11.63 0.40 -9.52
N ALA A 80 11.85 1.30 -8.55
CA ALA A 80 11.05 2.51 -8.36
C ALA A 80 11.27 3.55 -9.48
N VAL A 81 12.51 3.68 -9.97
CA VAL A 81 12.88 4.66 -11.01
C VAL A 81 12.07 4.49 -12.31
N PRO A 82 12.01 3.31 -12.95
CA PRO A 82 11.24 3.13 -14.18
C PRO A 82 9.74 3.29 -13.94
N LEU A 83 9.22 2.93 -12.76
CA LEU A 83 7.82 3.15 -12.41
C LEU A 83 7.46 4.64 -12.38
N VAL A 84 8.29 5.47 -11.73
CA VAL A 84 8.11 6.92 -11.71
C VAL A 84 8.17 7.49 -13.13
N ALA A 85 9.12 7.04 -13.95
CA ALA A 85 9.24 7.48 -15.34
C ALA A 85 8.00 7.11 -16.16
N LEU A 86 7.49 5.88 -16.00
CA LEU A 86 6.27 5.40 -16.65
C LEU A 86 5.05 6.24 -16.24
N MET A 87 4.86 6.47 -14.94
CA MET A 87 3.76 7.29 -14.43
C MET A 87 3.87 8.73 -14.95
N LYS A 88 5.07 9.33 -15.00
CA LYS A 88 5.28 10.68 -15.55
C LYS A 88 4.97 10.78 -17.03
N LYS A 89 5.40 9.79 -17.82
CA LYS A 89 5.15 9.76 -19.26
C LYS A 89 3.65 9.72 -19.59
N GLN A 90 2.85 9.07 -18.76
CA GLN A 90 1.40 8.97 -18.96
C GLN A 90 0.61 10.13 -18.36
N ALA A 91 1.26 11.05 -17.64
CA ALA A 91 0.59 12.23 -17.07
C ALA A 91 -0.07 13.13 -18.12
N SER A 92 0.43 13.10 -19.36
CA SER A 92 -0.05 13.91 -20.47
C SER A 92 -1.20 13.26 -21.25
N THR A 93 -1.59 12.02 -20.92
CA THR A 93 -2.67 11.32 -21.61
C THR A 93 -3.97 11.42 -20.83
N THR A 94 -5.10 11.57 -21.54
CA THR A 94 -6.44 11.56 -20.92
C THR A 94 -6.90 10.17 -20.51
N ALA A 95 -6.23 9.12 -20.96
CA ALA A 95 -6.54 7.75 -20.60
C ALA A 95 -6.01 7.42 -19.18
N PRO A 96 -6.74 6.62 -18.39
CA PRO A 96 -6.23 6.08 -17.14
C PRO A 96 -4.91 5.32 -17.35
N GLY A 97 -3.99 5.47 -16.41
CA GLY A 97 -2.69 4.80 -16.41
C GLY A 97 -2.34 4.23 -15.03
N PRO A 98 -1.08 3.83 -14.79
CA PRO A 98 -0.64 3.31 -13.50
C PRO A 98 -0.92 4.24 -12.32
N ARG A 99 -1.01 5.55 -12.54
CA ARG A 99 -1.39 6.54 -11.50
C ARG A 99 -2.78 6.29 -10.92
N GLU A 100 -3.71 5.86 -11.77
CA GLU A 100 -5.08 5.53 -11.42
C GLU A 100 -5.27 4.04 -11.11
N TRP A 101 -4.41 3.17 -11.63
CA TRP A 101 -4.54 1.72 -11.46
C TRP A 101 -3.89 1.18 -10.18
N ILE A 102 -2.82 1.80 -9.68
CA ILE A 102 -2.14 1.34 -8.46
C ILE A 102 -3.05 1.59 -7.26
N LYS A 103 -3.56 0.49 -6.69
CA LYS A 103 -4.39 0.50 -5.48
C LYS A 103 -3.61 0.06 -4.25
N PHE A 104 -2.61 -0.79 -4.42
CA PHE A 104 -1.80 -1.31 -3.33
C PHE A 104 -0.33 -1.14 -3.63
N LEU A 105 0.40 -0.57 -2.67
CA LEU A 105 1.83 -0.34 -2.78
C LEU A 105 2.54 -0.96 -1.56
N CYS A 106 3.38 -1.96 -1.82
CA CYS A 106 4.28 -2.56 -0.84
C CYS A 106 5.71 -2.10 -1.13
N VAL A 107 6.42 -1.61 -0.10
CA VAL A 107 7.76 -1.06 -0.28
C VAL A 107 8.72 -1.60 0.75
N ARG A 108 9.83 -2.17 0.27
CA ARG A 108 10.93 -2.67 1.09
C ARG A 108 12.26 -1.95 0.94
N CYS A 109 12.34 -0.97 0.03
CA CYS A 109 13.54 -0.17 -0.16
C CYS A 109 13.58 1.05 0.77
N SER A 110 14.77 1.43 1.25
CA SER A 110 14.95 2.60 2.12
C SER A 110 15.01 3.95 1.37
N ASN A 111 14.66 4.00 0.08
CA ASN A 111 14.69 5.24 -0.70
C ASN A 111 13.39 6.05 -0.55
N THR A 112 13.21 6.64 0.63
CA THR A 112 12.00 7.38 1.02
C THR A 112 11.63 8.48 0.01
N ARG A 113 12.62 9.18 -0.57
CA ARG A 113 12.39 10.23 -1.57
C ARG A 113 11.76 9.70 -2.87
N LEU A 114 12.15 8.53 -3.33
CA LEU A 114 11.51 7.90 -4.51
C LEU A 114 10.09 7.45 -4.18
N VAL A 115 9.89 6.94 -2.96
CA VAL A 115 8.58 6.44 -2.51
C VAL A 115 7.57 7.57 -2.37
N ILE A 116 7.98 8.70 -1.79
CA ILE A 116 7.17 9.94 -1.76
C ILE A 116 6.74 10.34 -3.18
N LYS A 117 7.67 10.29 -4.16
CA LYS A 117 7.34 10.61 -5.55
C LYS A 117 6.32 9.65 -6.13
N ILE A 118 6.36 8.35 -5.80
CA ILE A 118 5.38 7.36 -6.27
C ILE A 118 4.02 7.63 -5.64
N ILE A 119 3.97 7.76 -4.31
CA ILE A 119 2.72 7.97 -3.57
C ILE A 119 1.99 9.24 -4.06
N ARG A 120 2.71 10.36 -4.26
CA ARG A 120 2.15 11.60 -4.82
C ARG A 120 1.50 11.42 -6.20
N LEU A 121 1.90 10.40 -6.95
CA LEU A 121 1.37 10.09 -8.27
C LEU A 121 0.23 9.06 -8.22
N CYS A 122 0.09 8.27 -7.15
CA CYS A 122 -0.94 7.26 -6.97
C CYS A 122 -2.24 7.89 -6.45
N ARG A 123 -3.17 8.22 -7.35
CA ARG A 123 -4.43 8.90 -7.00
C ARG A 123 -5.49 7.96 -6.41
N SER A 124 -5.36 6.67 -6.67
CA SER A 124 -6.33 5.65 -6.27
C SER A 124 -5.77 4.66 -5.25
N LEU A 125 -4.71 5.06 -4.54
CA LEU A 125 -4.08 4.24 -3.52
C LEU A 125 -5.07 3.97 -2.38
N ARG A 126 -5.24 2.68 -2.06
CA ARG A 126 -6.11 2.17 -0.99
C ARG A 126 -5.31 1.45 0.09
N GLY A 127 -4.17 0.85 -0.26
CA GLY A 127 -3.32 0.15 0.68
C GLY A 127 -1.86 0.56 0.54
N PHE A 128 -1.20 0.75 1.68
CA PHE A 128 0.21 1.07 1.76
C PHE A 128 0.91 0.19 2.81
N SER A 129 2.00 -0.46 2.40
CA SER A 129 2.86 -1.26 3.26
C SER A 129 4.30 -0.73 3.18
N TRP A 130 4.88 -0.40 4.34
CA TRP A 130 6.23 0.13 4.49
C TRP A 130 7.08 -0.82 5.35
N TYR A 131 8.11 -1.43 4.77
CA TYR A 131 9.00 -2.40 5.42
C TYR A 131 10.47 -2.23 4.95
N PRO A 132 11.16 -1.13 5.30
CA PRO A 132 12.52 -0.87 4.83
C PRO A 132 13.49 -1.97 5.30
N THR A 133 14.21 -2.58 4.35
CA THR A 133 15.10 -3.73 4.58
C THR A 133 16.40 -3.41 5.31
N THR A 134 16.83 -2.15 5.34
CA THR A 134 18.06 -1.75 6.01
C THR A 134 17.81 -0.62 6.99
N PRO A 135 18.13 -0.79 8.29
CA PRO A 135 18.17 0.33 9.23
C PRO A 135 19.23 1.31 8.73
N SER A 136 18.83 2.54 8.39
CA SER A 136 19.78 3.50 7.87
C SER A 136 20.71 3.97 8.99
N THR A 137 21.99 4.17 8.68
CA THR A 137 22.98 4.67 9.63
C THR A 137 22.90 6.18 9.86
N ARG A 138 22.03 6.90 9.12
CA ARG A 138 21.91 8.36 9.15
C ARG A 138 20.54 8.80 9.67
N ARG A 139 20.39 8.72 10.98
CA ARG A 139 19.13 8.89 11.70
C ARG A 139 18.39 10.21 11.39
N GLU A 140 19.02 11.37 11.53
CA GLU A 140 18.32 12.67 11.41
C GLU A 140 17.74 12.96 10.01
N ILE A 141 18.50 12.67 8.94
CA ILE A 141 18.05 12.88 7.56
C ILE A 141 16.88 11.94 7.24
N GLU A 142 16.89 10.76 7.85
CA GLU A 142 15.83 9.76 7.68
C GLU A 142 14.55 10.15 8.42
N GLU A 143 14.66 10.81 9.59
CA GLU A 143 13.50 11.30 10.35
C GLU A 143 12.66 12.30 9.55
N ALA A 144 13.29 13.37 9.04
CA ALA A 144 12.59 14.36 8.23
C ALA A 144 12.00 13.74 6.94
N ALA A 145 12.69 12.78 6.33
CA ALA A 145 12.19 12.07 5.16
C ALA A 145 11.01 11.15 5.50
N GLN A 146 11.02 10.50 6.67
CA GLN A 146 9.94 9.67 7.17
C GLN A 146 8.69 10.51 7.47
N ASP A 147 8.84 11.69 8.07
CA ASP A 147 7.73 12.62 8.26
C ASP A 147 7.16 13.10 6.93
N GLU A 148 8.04 13.44 5.98
CA GLU A 148 7.60 13.80 4.62
C GLU A 148 6.84 12.63 3.98
N LEU A 149 7.30 11.39 4.16
CA LEU A 149 6.60 10.19 3.68
C LEU A 149 5.21 10.08 4.29
N ILE A 150 5.10 10.10 5.61
CA ILE A 150 3.84 9.97 6.35
C ILE A 150 2.84 11.05 5.89
N ASN A 151 3.30 12.31 5.78
CA ASN A 151 2.47 13.42 5.33
C ASN A 151 2.00 13.31 3.87
N ASN A 152 2.62 12.46 3.06
CA ASN A 152 2.25 12.24 1.68
C ASN A 152 1.38 10.99 1.48
N ILE A 153 1.19 10.14 2.50
CA ILE A 153 0.26 9.02 2.42
C ILE A 153 -1.17 9.58 2.29
N PRO A 154 -1.97 9.13 1.30
CA PRO A 154 -3.35 9.58 1.15
C PRO A 154 -4.18 9.26 2.39
N VAL A 155 -5.00 10.21 2.84
CA VAL A 155 -5.81 10.05 4.06
C VAL A 155 -6.97 9.09 3.88
N ASN A 156 -7.33 8.71 2.65
CA ASN A 156 -8.42 7.81 2.31
C ASN A 156 -7.97 6.34 2.13
N ILE A 157 -6.78 5.99 2.60
CA ILE A 157 -6.33 4.60 2.60
C ILE A 157 -7.17 3.75 3.57
N ARG A 158 -7.36 2.50 3.19
CA ARG A 158 -8.08 1.49 3.96
C ARG A 158 -7.14 0.51 4.65
N TYR A 159 -5.93 0.33 4.10
CA TYR A 159 -4.96 -0.64 4.61
C TYR A 159 -3.64 0.06 4.86
N LEU A 160 -3.19 0.04 6.11
CA LEU A 160 -1.86 0.50 6.48
C LEU A 160 -1.10 -0.62 7.17
N HIS A 161 0.07 -0.96 6.62
CA HIS A 161 1.06 -1.77 7.30
C HIS A 161 2.34 -0.97 7.43
N TRP A 162 2.75 -0.74 8.67
CA TRP A 162 3.93 0.05 8.99
C TRP A 162 4.89 -0.79 9.81
N ASN A 163 5.98 -1.24 9.21
CA ASN A 163 6.99 -2.04 9.87
C ASN A 163 8.34 -1.33 9.78
N ALA A 164 8.45 -0.24 10.54
CA ALA A 164 9.64 0.59 10.66
C ALA A 164 9.61 1.36 11.98
N VAL A 165 10.81 1.68 12.49
CA VAL A 165 10.95 2.52 13.68
C VAL A 165 10.29 3.88 13.46
N LEU A 166 9.33 4.23 14.31
CA LEU A 166 8.71 5.56 14.34
C LEU A 166 9.54 6.49 15.23
N ASN A 167 10.33 7.37 14.62
CA ASN A 167 11.10 8.35 15.38
C ASN A 167 10.22 9.52 15.86
N GLN A 168 9.23 9.93 15.05
CA GLN A 168 8.31 11.02 15.38
C GLN A 168 6.86 10.54 15.47
N ALA A 169 6.46 10.18 16.68
CA ALA A 169 5.13 9.67 16.94
C ALA A 169 4.01 10.72 16.73
N SER A 170 4.32 12.01 16.81
CA SER A 170 3.37 13.11 16.58
C SER A 170 2.88 13.17 15.12
N THR A 171 3.78 13.15 14.14
CA THR A 171 3.44 13.16 12.71
C THR A 171 2.57 11.96 12.35
N PHE A 172 2.97 10.78 12.82
CA PHE A 172 2.22 9.54 12.61
C PHE A 172 0.82 9.60 13.27
N SER A 173 0.72 10.14 14.49
CA SER A 173 -0.56 10.34 15.17
C SER A 173 -1.50 11.29 14.42
N VAL A 174 -0.96 12.40 13.90
CA VAL A 174 -1.74 13.35 13.09
C VAL A 174 -2.25 12.67 11.81
N PHE A 175 -1.41 11.85 11.18
CA PHE A 175 -1.82 11.07 10.02
C PHE A 175 -2.93 10.06 10.37
N LEU A 176 -2.76 9.26 11.43
CA LEU A 176 -3.77 8.30 11.87
C LEU A 176 -5.09 8.98 12.21
N HIS A 177 -5.07 10.14 12.86
CA HIS A 177 -6.28 10.93 13.11
C HIS A 177 -6.99 11.29 11.80
N LYS A 178 -6.25 11.77 10.80
CA LYS A 178 -6.81 12.14 9.49
C LYS A 178 -7.35 10.94 8.71
N ALA A 179 -6.71 9.77 8.83
CA ALA A 179 -7.07 8.56 8.10
C ALA A 179 -8.13 7.69 8.82
N SER A 180 -8.40 7.99 10.08
CA SER A 180 -9.22 7.20 11.02
C SER A 180 -10.58 6.76 10.47
N ALA A 181 -11.29 7.64 9.75
CA ALA A 181 -12.61 7.35 9.18
C ALA A 181 -12.58 6.30 8.06
N SER A 182 -11.44 6.13 7.37
CA SER A 182 -11.32 5.25 6.21
C SER A 182 -10.49 3.99 6.46
N LEU A 183 -9.64 3.98 7.49
CA LEU A 183 -8.81 2.84 7.84
C LEU A 183 -9.67 1.65 8.27
N GLN A 184 -9.40 0.51 7.64
CA GLN A 184 -10.07 -0.78 7.88
C GLN A 184 -9.11 -1.81 8.47
N ILE A 185 -7.85 -1.80 8.03
CA ILE A 185 -6.78 -2.65 8.55
C ILE A 185 -5.59 -1.75 8.90
N LEU A 186 -5.15 -1.84 10.15
CA LEU A 186 -3.99 -1.13 10.67
C LEU A 186 -3.06 -2.15 11.35
N SER A 187 -1.88 -2.34 10.78
CA SER A 187 -0.82 -3.16 11.35
C SER A 187 0.44 -2.32 11.54
N ILE A 188 0.93 -2.24 12.77
CA ILE A 188 2.12 -1.46 13.11
C ILE A 188 3.12 -2.36 13.83
N ARG A 189 4.36 -2.38 13.36
CA ARG A 189 5.49 -3.08 13.98
C ARG A 189 6.67 -2.14 14.14
N GLY A 190 7.46 -2.34 15.20
CA GLY A 190 8.67 -1.58 15.44
C GLY A 190 8.46 -0.20 16.07
N ILE A 191 7.36 0.04 16.79
CA ILE A 191 7.21 1.29 17.57
C ILE A 191 8.19 1.23 18.76
N MET A 192 9.35 1.86 18.66
CA MET A 192 10.21 2.09 19.82
C MET A 192 9.77 3.35 20.55
N ARG A 193 9.26 3.20 21.78
CA ARG A 193 8.92 4.36 22.62
C ARG A 193 10.19 5.02 23.13
N ASN A 194 10.31 6.32 22.96
CA ASN A 194 11.09 7.11 23.93
C ASN A 194 10.18 7.30 25.17
N PRO A 195 10.51 6.73 26.34
CA PRO A 195 9.65 6.84 27.53
C PRO A 195 9.35 8.29 27.94
N ALA A 196 10.18 9.25 27.52
CA ALA A 196 9.98 10.68 27.78
C ALA A 196 8.91 11.35 26.89
N SER A 197 8.55 10.77 25.74
CA SER A 197 7.48 11.31 24.89
C SER A 197 6.14 10.68 25.28
N GLY A 198 5.32 11.45 26.00
CA GLY A 198 3.91 11.15 26.16
C GLY A 198 3.25 11.09 24.78
N LEU A 199 2.57 9.99 24.47
CA LEU A 199 1.88 9.84 23.20
C LEU A 199 0.51 10.55 23.26
N PRO A 200 0.18 11.44 22.31
CA PRO A 200 -1.09 12.17 22.30
C PRO A 200 -2.25 11.35 21.70
N PHE A 201 -2.20 10.02 21.76
CA PHE A 201 -3.21 9.16 21.14
C PHE A 201 -4.54 9.10 21.90
N SER A 202 -4.72 9.92 22.95
CA SER A 202 -5.75 9.77 23.98
C SER A 202 -7.21 9.75 23.49
N HIS A 203 -7.49 10.06 22.22
CA HIS A 203 -8.86 10.17 21.70
C HIS A 203 -9.05 9.72 20.23
N LEU A 204 -8.20 8.82 19.70
CA LEU A 204 -8.43 8.32 18.34
C LEU A 204 -9.58 7.31 18.30
N SER A 205 -10.60 7.61 17.50
CA SER A 205 -11.68 6.67 17.16
C SER A 205 -11.51 6.21 15.72
N PHE A 206 -11.56 4.90 15.48
CA PHE A 206 -11.46 4.32 14.14
C PHE A 206 -12.76 3.59 13.78
N PRO A 207 -13.80 4.30 13.31
CA PRO A 207 -15.13 3.72 13.13
C PRO A 207 -15.21 2.62 12.05
N SER A 208 -14.26 2.61 11.11
CA SER A 208 -14.19 1.63 10.02
C SER A 208 -13.20 0.49 10.29
N LEU A 209 -12.50 0.51 11.42
CA LEU A 209 -11.42 -0.44 11.70
C LEU A 209 -12.00 -1.80 12.03
N THR A 210 -11.58 -2.78 11.24
CA THR A 210 -11.96 -4.18 11.40
C THR A 210 -10.80 -5.00 11.95
N HIS A 211 -9.56 -4.58 11.68
CA HIS A 211 -8.35 -5.29 12.09
C HIS A 211 -7.34 -4.30 12.63
N PHE A 212 -6.87 -4.58 13.84
CA PHE A 212 -5.80 -3.85 14.48
C PHE A 212 -4.74 -4.84 14.95
N GLN A 213 -3.50 -4.59 14.59
CA GLN A 213 -2.37 -5.38 15.02
C GLN A 213 -1.23 -4.44 15.40
N VAL A 214 -0.67 -4.66 16.58
CA VAL A 214 0.59 -4.01 16.95
C VAL A 214 1.53 -5.06 17.47
N GLU A 215 2.72 -5.14 16.88
CA GLU A 215 3.80 -6.02 17.33
C GLU A 215 5.01 -5.22 17.78
N ASP A 216 5.85 -5.85 18.61
CA ASP A 216 7.06 -5.26 19.20
C ASP A 216 6.79 -4.06 20.11
N MET A 217 5.73 -4.17 20.92
CA MET A 217 5.34 -3.18 21.93
C MET A 217 6.16 -3.26 23.23
N TYR A 218 7.47 -3.05 23.17
CA TYR A 218 8.25 -2.85 24.40
C TYR A 218 8.38 -1.34 24.71
N PRO A 219 7.72 -0.79 25.76
CA PRO A 219 6.68 -1.34 26.64
C PRO A 219 5.35 -0.55 26.54
N PHE A 220 4.30 -1.10 25.92
CA PHE A 220 2.99 -0.43 25.83
C PHE A 220 1.85 -1.32 26.40
N ARG A 221 1.35 -0.99 27.61
CA ARG A 221 0.23 -1.67 28.29
C ARG A 221 -1.15 -1.00 28.11
N TRP A 222 -1.27 0.01 27.25
CA TRP A 222 -2.46 0.89 27.17
C TRP A 222 -3.39 0.56 26.00
N LEU A 223 -3.04 -0.44 25.20
CA LEU A 223 -3.89 -1.00 24.13
C LEU A 223 -4.44 -2.39 24.49
N ASP A 224 -4.16 -2.88 25.70
CA ASP A 224 -4.70 -4.12 26.26
C ASP A 224 -6.07 -3.92 26.98
N THR A 225 -6.71 -2.76 26.80
CA THR A 225 -8.01 -2.40 27.39
C THR A 225 -8.98 -1.98 26.32
#